data_AF-A0AAN6K1P0-F1
#
_entry.id   AF-A0AAN6K1P0-F1
#
_cell.length_a   1.000
_cell.length_b   1.000
_cell.length_c   1.000
_cell.angle_alpha   90.00
_cell.angle_beta   90.00
_cell.angle_gamma   90.00
#
_symmetry.space_group_name_H-M   'P 1'
#
loop_
_entity.id
_entity.type
_entity.pdbx_description
1 polymer ?
#
loop_
_entity_poly.entity_id
_entity_poly.type
_entity_poly.pdbx_seq_one_letter_code
_entity_poly.pdbx_strand_id
1 'polypeptide(L)'
;RTNTVGFAVLDAYLEGRADFDNTVLESINFFDHLLRETPRQRYTQIKRSFFARGQTRFDLGSGVEAFKGVYQTLRIGHLGGRRACLTVNVDVANGTFWKELPVHQAALQLTGRRDINDLITAVKQGGESSRTGQDLKKMRKLHVVAKHRGKDTVDPYVIDRFLYKGARDHKFEKDGKKISVYDHFASAYNIRLQYPDLPLALMTKGKAQGKMTVLSMEVLTIQPNERYAYKMDERQTSNMIKFAVTAPAERYKAIEHGLEMLKWDADPVHKTFGVEISRAKTVVDARLITAPKVQFGTGDAKPGTSGRWDLKGKKFLTPNTAPLKSWGVCVVPGRRGGKPDRSVVQNFITEFCKVYKSHGGKVENTTPEFSLAAGDDVGQWVTMLWNQTGNKFNARPQLLVFILPDKDSNTYGRIKRSGECRYGVVSQCMQYAHVQKCQGQYISNVCMKVNAKLGGSTARAI
;
A
#
# COMPACT_ATOMS: atom_id res chain seq x y z
N ARG A 1 -23.39 -22.95 -25.13
CA ARG A 1 -24.16 -23.86 -24.24
C ARG A 1 -24.38 -23.13 -22.92
N THR A 2 -25.62 -22.99 -22.49
CA THR A 2 -25.97 -22.47 -21.16
C THR A 2 -26.17 -23.65 -20.22
N ASN A 3 -25.47 -23.68 -19.09
CA ASN A 3 -25.66 -24.71 -18.08
C ASN A 3 -26.92 -24.39 -17.27
N THR A 4 -27.68 -25.42 -16.90
CA THR A 4 -28.82 -25.29 -15.99
C THR A 4 -28.32 -25.46 -14.57
N VAL A 5 -28.61 -24.49 -13.69
CA VAL A 5 -28.23 -24.55 -12.27
C VAL A 5 -29.41 -25.10 -11.47
N GLY A 6 -29.23 -26.26 -10.83
CA GLY A 6 -30.27 -26.93 -10.05
C GLY A 6 -30.23 -26.59 -8.57
N PHE A 7 -31.18 -25.77 -8.09
CA PHE A 7 -31.21 -25.36 -6.68
C PHE A 7 -31.65 -26.45 -5.70
N ALA A 8 -32.30 -27.52 -6.17
CA ALA A 8 -32.72 -28.63 -5.31
C ALA A 8 -31.55 -29.32 -4.57
N VAL A 9 -30.36 -29.33 -5.16
CA VAL A 9 -29.16 -29.90 -4.52
C VAL A 9 -28.64 -28.98 -3.41
N LEU A 10 -28.75 -27.66 -3.60
CA LEU A 10 -28.44 -26.70 -2.54
C LEU A 10 -29.39 -26.88 -1.36
N ASP A 11 -30.70 -27.01 -1.59
CA ASP A 11 -31.67 -27.25 -0.52
C ASP A 11 -31.39 -28.57 0.21
N ALA A 12 -31.11 -29.64 -0.53
CA ALA A 12 -30.74 -30.93 0.06
C ALA A 12 -29.47 -30.80 0.94
N TYR A 13 -28.46 -30.06 0.49
CA TYR A 13 -27.25 -29.81 1.29
C TYR A 13 -27.55 -28.99 2.56
N LEU A 14 -28.32 -27.89 2.43
CA LEU A 14 -28.68 -27.04 3.56
C LEU A 14 -29.53 -27.79 4.60
N GLU A 15 -30.34 -28.74 4.15
CA GLU A 15 -31.12 -29.63 5.03
C GLU A 15 -30.33 -30.81 5.60
N GLY A 16 -29.07 -31.00 5.19
CA GLY A 16 -28.23 -32.12 5.61
C GLY A 16 -28.61 -33.46 4.98
N ARG A 17 -29.32 -33.43 3.84
CA ARG A 17 -29.72 -34.60 3.03
C ARG A 17 -28.72 -34.93 1.92
N ALA A 18 -27.75 -34.06 1.66
CA ALA A 18 -26.71 -34.26 0.65
C ALA A 18 -25.37 -33.71 1.15
N ASP A 19 -24.28 -34.30 0.66
CA ASP A 19 -22.93 -33.78 0.87
C ASP A 19 -22.65 -32.57 -0.01
N PHE A 20 -21.61 -31.81 0.36
CA PHE A 20 -21.15 -30.69 -0.45
C PHE A 20 -20.49 -31.19 -1.73
N ASP A 21 -20.95 -30.72 -2.88
CA ASP A 21 -20.36 -31.04 -4.19
C ASP A 21 -20.24 -29.81 -5.10
N ASN A 22 -19.80 -30.03 -6.35
CA ASN A 22 -19.64 -28.96 -7.33
C ASN A 22 -20.97 -28.31 -7.73
N THR A 23 -22.09 -29.02 -7.69
CA THR A 23 -23.41 -28.49 -8.06
C THR A 23 -23.97 -27.56 -6.97
N VAL A 24 -23.71 -27.87 -5.70
CA VAL A 24 -23.94 -26.97 -4.57
C VAL A 24 -23.11 -25.70 -4.74
N LEU A 25 -21.82 -25.84 -5.08
CA LEU A 25 -20.92 -24.71 -5.32
C LEU A 25 -21.38 -23.83 -6.50
N GLU A 26 -21.84 -24.43 -7.60
CA GLU A 26 -22.42 -23.71 -8.74
C GLU A 26 -23.63 -22.87 -8.33
N SER A 27 -24.52 -23.44 -7.51
CA SER A 27 -25.70 -22.74 -6.97
C SER A 27 -25.31 -21.55 -6.07
N ILE A 28 -24.33 -21.73 -5.19
CA ILE A 28 -23.81 -20.65 -4.34
C ILE A 28 -23.15 -19.55 -5.17
N ASN A 29 -22.38 -19.94 -6.19
CA ASN A 29 -21.77 -18.98 -7.10
C ASN A 29 -22.84 -18.21 -7.88
N PHE A 30 -23.92 -18.86 -8.32
CA PHE A 30 -25.04 -18.20 -8.96
C PHE A 30 -25.61 -17.10 -8.06
N PHE A 31 -25.93 -17.40 -6.80
CA PHE A 31 -26.44 -16.39 -5.87
C PHE A 31 -25.40 -15.30 -5.53
N ASP A 32 -24.11 -15.61 -5.44
CA ASP A 32 -23.05 -14.57 -5.30
C ASP A 32 -22.99 -13.66 -6.54
N HIS A 33 -23.29 -14.14 -7.76
CA HIS A 33 -23.44 -13.28 -8.95
C HIS A 33 -24.72 -12.44 -8.90
N LEU A 34 -25.83 -13.06 -8.50
CA LEU A 34 -27.13 -12.42 -8.33
C LEU A 34 -27.05 -11.21 -7.39
N LEU A 35 -26.42 -11.38 -6.21
CA LEU A 35 -26.18 -10.29 -5.24
C LEU A 35 -25.45 -9.08 -5.84
N ARG A 36 -24.67 -9.28 -6.90
CA ARG A 36 -23.81 -8.26 -7.51
C ARG A 36 -24.45 -7.60 -8.72
N GLU A 37 -25.56 -8.13 -9.25
CA GLU A 37 -26.15 -7.72 -10.52
C GLU A 37 -26.70 -6.28 -10.48
N THR A 38 -27.52 -5.93 -9.49
CA THR A 38 -28.01 -4.55 -9.38
C THR A 38 -26.91 -3.58 -8.92
N PRO A 39 -26.09 -3.90 -7.90
CA PRO A 39 -25.05 -2.99 -7.45
C PRO A 39 -23.98 -2.67 -8.50
N ARG A 40 -23.61 -3.61 -9.39
CA ARG A 40 -22.62 -3.34 -10.46
C ARG A 40 -23.12 -2.32 -11.49
N GLN A 41 -24.44 -2.22 -11.69
CA GLN A 41 -25.04 -1.27 -12.63
C GLN A 41 -25.11 0.13 -12.02
N ARG A 42 -25.25 0.23 -10.68
CA ARG A 42 -25.40 1.50 -9.96
C ARG A 42 -24.06 2.09 -9.48
N TYR A 43 -23.09 1.25 -9.18
CA TYR A 43 -21.87 1.63 -8.47
C TYR A 43 -20.61 1.17 -9.19
N THR A 44 -19.48 1.80 -8.87
CA THR A 44 -18.19 1.30 -9.33
C THR A 44 -17.88 -0.01 -8.62
N GLN A 45 -17.88 -1.11 -9.36
CA GLN A 45 -17.57 -2.44 -8.85
C GLN A 45 -16.06 -2.67 -8.83
N ILE A 46 -15.53 -3.09 -7.69
CA ILE A 46 -14.19 -3.66 -7.57
C ILE A 46 -14.34 -5.04 -6.90
N LYS A 47 -14.29 -6.09 -7.72
CA LYS A 47 -14.54 -7.47 -7.27
C LYS A 47 -15.93 -7.61 -6.61
N ARG A 48 -15.96 -7.74 -5.29
CA ARG A 48 -17.19 -7.88 -4.45
C ARG A 48 -17.49 -6.62 -3.63
N SER A 49 -16.80 -5.53 -3.93
CA SER A 49 -16.99 -4.23 -3.30
C SER A 49 -17.61 -3.24 -4.26
N PHE A 50 -18.47 -2.37 -3.74
CA PHE A 50 -19.24 -1.39 -4.49
C PHE A 50 -19.04 0.00 -3.91
N PHE A 51 -18.77 0.95 -4.80
CA PHE A 51 -18.35 2.30 -4.45
C PHE A 51 -19.25 3.32 -5.14
N ALA A 52 -20.04 4.06 -4.35
CA ALA A 52 -20.92 5.11 -4.86
C ALA A 52 -20.14 6.35 -5.31
N ARG A 53 -20.67 7.04 -6.33
CA ARG A 53 -20.15 8.36 -6.76
C ARG A 53 -20.56 9.42 -5.74
N GLY A 54 -19.76 10.48 -5.59
CA GLY A 54 -20.07 11.63 -4.73
C GLY A 54 -19.85 11.43 -3.22
N GLN A 55 -19.38 10.26 -2.78
CA GLN A 55 -19.02 10.02 -1.39
C GLN A 55 -17.83 10.87 -0.94
N THR A 56 -17.77 11.18 0.35
CA THR A 56 -16.65 11.93 0.95
C THR A 56 -15.33 11.20 0.70
N ARG A 57 -14.35 11.92 0.16
CA ARG A 57 -13.03 11.38 -0.17
C ARG A 57 -11.98 11.85 0.82
N PHE A 58 -11.03 10.97 1.08
CA PHE A 58 -9.89 11.22 1.94
C PHE A 58 -8.61 11.26 1.10
N ASP A 59 -7.91 12.39 1.13
CA ASP A 59 -6.65 12.57 0.40
C ASP A 59 -5.54 11.69 0.98
N LEU A 60 -5.02 10.76 0.17
CA LEU A 60 -3.86 9.95 0.56
C LEU A 60 -2.54 10.63 0.18
N GLY A 61 -2.58 11.64 -0.68
CA GLY A 61 -1.45 12.34 -1.26
C GLY A 61 -1.04 11.78 -2.62
N SER A 62 -0.23 12.57 -3.34
CA SER A 62 0.36 12.20 -4.64
C SER A 62 -0.68 11.87 -5.72
N GLY A 63 -1.79 12.61 -5.77
CA GLY A 63 -2.86 12.40 -6.76
C GLY A 63 -3.76 11.18 -6.47
N VAL A 64 -3.67 10.59 -5.28
CA VAL A 64 -4.45 9.41 -4.87
C VAL A 64 -5.34 9.75 -3.69
N GLU A 65 -6.53 9.18 -3.67
CA GLU A 65 -7.53 9.35 -2.61
C GLU A 65 -8.21 8.03 -2.26
N ALA A 66 -8.84 7.99 -1.10
CA ALA A 66 -9.62 6.86 -0.62
C ALA A 66 -11.06 7.25 -0.32
N PHE A 67 -11.99 6.34 -0.51
CA PHE A 67 -13.32 6.46 0.07
C PHE A 67 -13.92 5.10 0.39
N LYS A 68 -14.97 5.11 1.23
CA LYS A 68 -15.62 3.91 1.72
C LYS A 68 -16.68 3.42 0.74
N GLY A 69 -16.76 2.12 0.59
CA GLY A 69 -17.82 1.41 -0.11
C GLY A 69 -18.33 0.27 0.77
N VAL A 70 -19.14 -0.59 0.17
CA VAL A 70 -19.66 -1.79 0.82
C VAL A 70 -19.05 -3.03 0.17
N TYR A 71 -18.66 -4.00 0.96
CA TYR A 71 -18.34 -5.35 0.54
C TYR A 71 -19.54 -6.25 0.83
N GLN A 72 -19.90 -7.13 -0.10
CA GLN A 72 -20.87 -8.18 0.17
C GLN A 72 -20.46 -9.49 -0.51
N THR A 73 -20.74 -10.62 0.15
CA THR A 73 -20.53 -11.95 -0.44
C THR A 73 -21.43 -12.98 0.22
N LEU A 74 -21.83 -13.99 -0.54
CA LEU A 74 -22.56 -15.13 -0.01
C LEU A 74 -21.60 -16.17 0.59
N ARG A 75 -21.98 -16.73 1.74
CA ARG A 75 -21.24 -17.80 2.42
C ARG A 75 -22.20 -18.81 3.01
N ILE A 76 -21.78 -20.07 3.08
CA ILE A 76 -22.40 -21.05 3.96
C ILE A 76 -21.94 -20.74 5.39
N GLY A 77 -22.91 -20.60 6.30
CA GLY A 77 -22.68 -20.50 7.74
C GLY A 77 -23.19 -21.74 8.47
N HIS A 78 -22.42 -22.20 9.46
CA HIS A 78 -22.85 -23.20 10.44
C HIS A 78 -23.06 -22.47 11.77
N LEU A 79 -24.28 -21.99 12.01
CA LEU A 79 -24.62 -21.27 13.23
C LEU A 79 -24.79 -22.29 14.36
N GLY A 80 -24.21 -22.03 15.54
CA GLY A 80 -24.01 -22.99 16.63
C GLY A 80 -25.10 -24.06 16.79
N GLY A 81 -24.74 -25.33 16.51
CA GLY A 81 -25.63 -26.49 16.63
C GLY A 81 -26.71 -26.65 15.55
N ARG A 82 -26.78 -25.73 14.57
CA ARG A 82 -27.78 -25.73 13.49
C ARG A 82 -27.21 -26.30 12.19
N ARG A 83 -28.12 -26.71 11.31
CA ARG A 83 -27.84 -27.09 9.91
C ARG A 83 -27.18 -25.93 9.15
N ALA A 84 -26.51 -26.26 8.05
CA ALA A 84 -25.92 -25.26 7.15
C ALA A 84 -26.99 -24.26 6.69
N CYS A 85 -26.63 -22.99 6.61
CA CYS A 85 -27.52 -21.93 6.14
C CYS A 85 -26.77 -20.98 5.20
N LEU A 86 -27.50 -20.28 4.35
CA LEU A 86 -26.95 -19.19 3.55
C LEU A 86 -26.83 -17.93 4.40
N THR A 87 -25.67 -17.31 4.36
CA THR A 87 -25.36 -16.07 5.07
C THR A 87 -24.76 -15.07 4.10
N VAL A 88 -25.12 -13.80 4.25
CA VAL A 88 -24.50 -12.71 3.49
C VAL A 88 -23.55 -11.97 4.42
N ASN A 89 -22.26 -12.06 4.13
CA ASN A 89 -21.25 -11.29 4.84
C ASN A 89 -21.15 -9.90 4.22
N VAL A 90 -21.43 -8.87 5.02
CA VAL A 90 -21.33 -7.47 4.64
C VAL A 90 -20.32 -6.75 5.52
N ASP A 91 -19.43 -5.98 4.91
CA ASP A 91 -18.44 -5.19 5.63
C ASP A 91 -18.14 -3.88 4.87
N VAL A 92 -17.46 -2.96 5.55
CA VAL A 92 -16.94 -1.75 4.92
C VAL A 92 -15.78 -2.12 3.98
N ALA A 93 -15.85 -1.64 2.74
CA ALA A 93 -14.75 -1.71 1.80
C ALA A 93 -14.03 -0.36 1.75
N ASN A 94 -12.69 -0.36 1.74
CA ASN A 94 -11.90 0.84 1.50
C ASN A 94 -11.29 0.75 0.10
N GLY A 95 -11.64 1.69 -0.78
CA GLY A 95 -11.14 1.73 -2.16
C GLY A 95 -10.10 2.83 -2.32
N THR A 96 -9.12 2.60 -3.20
CA THR A 96 -8.10 3.58 -3.60
C THR A 96 -8.34 4.01 -5.04
N PHE A 97 -8.40 5.31 -5.26
CA PHE A 97 -8.75 5.91 -6.53
C PHE A 97 -7.78 7.03 -6.88
N TRP A 98 -7.61 7.26 -8.18
CA TRP A 98 -7.01 8.49 -8.67
C TRP A 98 -7.95 9.65 -8.39
N LYS A 99 -7.39 10.80 -8.01
CA LYS A 99 -8.16 12.04 -7.93
C LYS A 99 -8.64 12.45 -9.31
N GLU A 100 -9.85 12.99 -9.38
CA GLU A 100 -10.39 13.65 -10.57
C GLU A 100 -9.64 14.96 -10.81
N LEU A 101 -8.50 14.88 -11.50
CA LEU A 101 -7.61 16.00 -11.78
C LEU A 101 -7.28 16.08 -13.28
N PRO A 102 -6.92 17.28 -13.79
CA PRO A 102 -6.22 17.39 -15.05
C PRO A 102 -4.96 16.50 -15.05
N VAL A 103 -4.72 15.79 -16.15
CA VAL A 103 -3.66 14.77 -16.24
C VAL A 103 -2.28 15.34 -15.92
N HIS A 104 -1.98 16.57 -16.36
CA HIS A 104 -0.71 17.23 -16.05
C HIS A 104 -0.54 17.53 -14.55
N GLN A 105 -1.61 17.88 -13.83
CA GLN A 105 -1.57 18.10 -12.38
C GLN A 105 -1.44 16.78 -11.61
N ALA A 106 -2.14 15.73 -12.06
CA ALA A 106 -1.99 14.39 -11.51
C ALA A 106 -0.54 13.87 -11.70
N ALA A 107 0.04 14.08 -12.88
CA ALA A 107 1.44 13.76 -13.18
C ALA A 107 2.42 14.50 -12.26
N LEU A 108 2.20 15.80 -12.03
CA LEU A 108 2.98 16.60 -11.09
C LEU A 108 2.93 16.02 -9.67
N GLN A 109 1.73 15.75 -9.15
CA GLN A 109 1.56 15.21 -7.80
C GLN A 109 2.14 13.79 -7.66
N LEU A 110 1.95 12.94 -8.66
CA LEU A 110 2.43 11.55 -8.67
C LEU A 110 3.96 11.48 -8.66
N THR A 111 4.63 12.34 -9.43
CA THR A 111 6.08 12.36 -9.58
C THR A 111 6.78 13.13 -8.44
N GLY A 112 6.01 13.86 -7.61
CA GLY A 112 6.52 14.64 -6.49
C GLY A 112 7.42 15.79 -6.92
N ARG A 113 7.25 16.29 -8.14
CA ARG A 113 8.02 17.43 -8.69
C ARG A 113 7.53 18.74 -8.09
N ARG A 114 8.39 19.76 -8.09
CA ARG A 114 8.08 21.05 -7.47
C ARG A 114 7.01 21.81 -8.24
N ASP A 115 7.14 21.79 -9.57
CA ASP A 115 6.25 22.45 -10.52
C ASP A 115 6.31 21.73 -11.88
N ILE A 116 5.52 22.22 -12.84
CA ILE A 116 5.43 21.64 -14.18
C ILE A 116 6.75 21.77 -14.97
N ASN A 117 7.54 22.83 -14.75
CA ASN A 117 8.82 23.03 -15.44
C ASN A 117 9.89 22.06 -14.92
N ASP A 118 9.91 21.79 -13.61
CA ASP A 118 10.73 20.74 -13.00
C ASP A 118 10.34 19.35 -13.53
N LEU A 119 9.04 19.07 -13.70
CA LEU A 119 8.56 17.85 -14.35
C LEU A 119 9.08 17.74 -15.80
N ILE A 120 8.90 18.78 -16.61
CA ILE A 120 9.40 18.82 -18.01
C ILE A 120 10.91 18.55 -18.05
N THR A 121 11.69 19.24 -17.21
CA THR A 121 13.14 19.09 -17.16
C THR A 121 13.56 17.66 -16.79
N ALA A 122 12.95 17.09 -15.76
CA ALA A 122 13.25 15.73 -15.33
C ALA A 122 12.92 14.69 -16.41
N VAL A 123 11.85 14.92 -17.17
CA VAL A 123 11.46 14.03 -18.27
C VAL A 123 12.40 14.19 -19.47
N LYS A 124 12.80 15.42 -19.83
CA LYS A 124 13.76 15.67 -20.92
C LYS A 124 15.13 15.04 -20.65
N GLN A 125 15.64 15.14 -19.42
CA GLN A 125 16.96 14.62 -19.06
C GLN A 125 16.99 13.09 -18.94
N GLY A 126 15.92 12.48 -18.41
CA GLY A 126 15.93 11.07 -18.02
C GLY A 126 15.06 10.14 -18.87
N GLY A 127 14.16 10.67 -19.70
CA GLY A 127 13.28 9.89 -20.57
C GLY A 127 12.41 8.86 -19.83
N GLU A 128 12.01 7.80 -20.55
CA GLU A 128 11.09 6.75 -20.06
C GLU A 128 11.71 5.82 -18.99
N SER A 129 13.04 5.69 -18.97
CA SER A 129 13.76 4.84 -18.01
C SER A 129 13.97 5.52 -16.66
N SER A 130 13.92 6.87 -16.61
CA SER A 130 14.04 7.64 -15.38
C SER A 130 12.94 7.33 -14.37
N ARG A 131 13.19 7.66 -13.10
CA ARG A 131 12.18 7.57 -12.03
C ARG A 131 10.88 8.29 -12.42
N THR A 132 10.97 9.50 -12.97
CA THR A 132 9.80 10.27 -13.43
C THR A 132 9.05 9.53 -14.53
N GLY A 133 9.77 8.97 -15.52
CA GLY A 133 9.16 8.18 -16.58
C GLY A 133 8.48 6.91 -16.07
N GLN A 134 9.10 6.22 -15.10
CA GLN A 134 8.50 5.04 -14.46
C GLN A 134 7.25 5.40 -13.64
N ASP A 135 7.25 6.56 -12.97
CA ASP A 135 6.06 7.05 -12.27
C ASP A 135 4.94 7.40 -13.26
N LEU A 136 5.23 8.08 -14.37
CA LEU A 136 4.23 8.37 -15.42
C LEU A 136 3.63 7.10 -16.03
N LYS A 137 4.37 5.99 -16.12
CA LYS A 137 3.82 4.70 -16.59
C LYS A 137 2.66 4.19 -15.73
N LYS A 138 2.52 4.64 -14.47
CA LYS A 138 1.38 4.30 -13.62
C LYS A 138 0.06 4.88 -14.13
N MET A 139 0.09 5.88 -15.01
CA MET A 139 -1.12 6.46 -15.60
C MET A 139 -1.52 5.78 -16.92
N ARG A 140 -0.88 4.67 -17.31
CA ARG A 140 -1.35 3.83 -18.41
C ARG A 140 -2.67 3.17 -18.03
N LYS A 141 -3.55 2.99 -19.02
CA LYS A 141 -4.90 2.43 -18.90
C LYS A 141 -5.87 3.26 -18.06
N LEU A 142 -5.54 4.51 -17.71
CA LEU A 142 -6.50 5.40 -17.07
C LEU A 142 -7.55 5.85 -18.09
N HIS A 143 -8.81 5.81 -17.67
CA HIS A 143 -9.89 6.45 -18.39
C HIS A 143 -9.85 7.95 -18.12
N VAL A 144 -9.85 8.72 -19.20
CA VAL A 144 -9.76 10.18 -19.17
C VAL A 144 -10.80 10.75 -20.11
N VAL A 145 -11.17 12.00 -19.87
CA VAL A 145 -12.03 12.77 -20.77
C VAL A 145 -11.29 13.95 -21.33
N ALA A 146 -11.51 14.23 -22.61
CA ALA A 146 -11.04 15.44 -23.25
C ALA A 146 -12.19 16.44 -23.40
N LYS A 147 -11.94 17.71 -23.04
CA LYS A 147 -12.94 18.80 -23.07
C LYS A 147 -12.58 19.93 -24.04
N HIS A 148 -11.75 19.63 -25.06
CA HIS A 148 -11.20 20.63 -25.96
C HIS A 148 -12.13 21.04 -27.11
N ARG A 149 -13.26 20.34 -27.31
CA ARG A 149 -14.18 20.55 -28.45
C ARG A 149 -15.42 21.41 -28.13
N GLY A 150 -15.43 22.11 -27.00
CA GLY A 150 -16.56 22.93 -26.54
C GLY A 150 -17.26 22.37 -25.29
N LYS A 151 -18.19 23.16 -24.71
CA LYS A 151 -18.74 22.95 -23.35
C LYS A 151 -19.56 21.66 -23.20
N ASP A 152 -20.20 21.16 -24.26
CA ASP A 152 -21.11 20.01 -24.18
C ASP A 152 -20.50 18.71 -24.70
N THR A 153 -19.33 18.77 -25.35
CA THR A 153 -18.67 17.57 -25.92
C THR A 153 -17.60 17.07 -24.97
N VAL A 154 -17.85 15.90 -24.36
CA VAL A 154 -16.89 15.20 -23.51
C VAL A 154 -16.48 13.91 -24.21
N ASP A 155 -15.26 13.88 -24.76
CA ASP A 155 -14.75 12.71 -25.47
C ASP A 155 -14.05 11.75 -24.48
N PRO A 156 -14.54 10.51 -24.29
CA PRO A 156 -13.87 9.52 -23.46
C PRO A 156 -12.69 8.88 -24.20
N TYR A 157 -11.57 8.71 -23.49
CA TYR A 157 -10.35 8.06 -23.96
C TYR A 157 -9.74 7.18 -22.88
N VAL A 158 -8.82 6.29 -23.30
CA VAL A 158 -7.96 5.52 -22.40
C VAL A 158 -6.51 5.77 -22.81
N ILE A 159 -5.66 6.10 -21.85
CA ILE A 159 -4.23 6.34 -22.09
C ILE A 159 -3.53 5.00 -22.39
N ASP A 160 -2.91 4.88 -23.57
CA ASP A 160 -2.03 3.73 -23.92
C ASP A 160 -0.64 3.92 -23.28
N ARG A 161 -0.02 5.07 -23.55
CA ARG A 161 1.30 5.47 -23.03
C ARG A 161 1.54 6.97 -23.22
N PHE A 162 2.61 7.48 -22.61
CA PHE A 162 3.12 8.81 -22.92
C PHE A 162 4.21 8.76 -23.99
N LEU A 163 4.21 9.78 -24.84
CA LEU A 163 5.25 10.09 -25.81
C LEU A 163 6.12 11.20 -25.22
N TYR A 164 7.41 10.93 -25.06
CA TYR A 164 8.40 11.83 -24.47
C TYR A 164 8.87 12.89 -25.47
N LYS A 165 7.92 13.52 -26.15
CA LYS A 165 8.10 14.60 -27.14
C LYS A 165 7.07 15.68 -26.88
N GLY A 166 7.43 16.95 -27.08
CA GLY A 166 6.51 18.08 -26.91
C GLY A 166 5.50 18.19 -28.05
N ALA A 167 4.45 18.98 -27.81
CA ALA A 167 3.38 19.31 -28.75
C ALA A 167 3.87 20.04 -30.00
N ARG A 168 4.98 20.79 -29.91
CA ARG A 168 5.61 21.48 -31.05
C ARG A 168 6.38 20.53 -31.96
N ASP A 169 7.01 19.51 -31.36
CA ASP A 169 7.85 18.55 -32.08
C ASP A 169 7.05 17.39 -32.69
N HIS A 170 5.92 17.05 -32.08
CA HIS A 170 5.04 15.99 -32.58
C HIS A 170 4.13 16.51 -33.70
N LYS A 171 4.37 16.05 -34.93
CA LYS A 171 3.57 16.39 -36.11
C LYS A 171 2.77 15.19 -36.60
N PHE A 172 1.58 15.46 -37.13
CA PHE A 172 0.73 14.47 -37.79
C PHE A 172 0.17 15.05 -39.09
N GLU A 173 -0.31 14.19 -39.97
CA GLU A 173 -0.90 14.60 -41.23
C GLU A 173 -2.40 14.86 -41.06
N LYS A 174 -2.84 16.04 -41.51
CA LYS A 174 -4.24 16.44 -41.54
C LYS A 174 -4.48 17.20 -42.85
N ASP A 175 -5.47 16.75 -43.63
CA ASP A 175 -5.86 17.38 -44.91
C ASP A 175 -4.66 17.58 -45.86
N GLY A 176 -3.76 16.57 -45.95
CA GLY A 176 -2.56 16.59 -46.78
C GLY A 176 -1.42 17.50 -46.27
N LYS A 177 -1.57 18.13 -45.09
CA LYS A 177 -0.54 18.99 -44.49
C LYS A 177 -0.02 18.40 -43.18
N LYS A 178 1.30 18.48 -42.97
CA LYS A 178 1.93 18.14 -41.68
C LYS A 178 1.78 19.32 -40.72
N ILE A 179 1.00 19.13 -39.66
CA ILE A 179 0.75 20.14 -38.62
C ILE A 179 1.22 19.61 -37.25
N SER A 180 1.78 20.48 -36.40
CA SER A 180 2.15 20.09 -35.03
C SER A 180 0.90 19.94 -34.16
N VAL A 181 0.99 19.17 -33.08
CA VAL A 181 -0.09 19.09 -32.09
C VAL A 181 -0.38 20.48 -31.52
N TYR A 182 0.64 21.29 -31.23
CA TYR A 182 0.48 22.66 -30.75
C TYR A 182 -0.31 23.54 -31.73
N ASP A 183 0.10 23.58 -33.01
CA ASP A 183 -0.55 24.41 -34.03
C ASP A 183 -1.97 23.92 -34.34
N HIS A 184 -2.20 22.61 -34.27
CA HIS A 184 -3.54 22.05 -34.41
C HIS A 184 -4.48 22.52 -33.29
N PHE A 185 -4.04 22.50 -32.03
CA PHE A 185 -4.86 22.99 -30.92
C PHE A 185 -5.15 24.49 -31.03
N ALA A 186 -4.16 25.28 -31.46
CA ALA A 186 -4.32 26.71 -31.67
C ALA A 186 -5.31 27.02 -32.81
N SER A 187 -5.15 26.36 -33.96
CA SER A 187 -5.97 26.65 -35.16
C SER A 187 -7.37 26.03 -35.12
N ALA A 188 -7.51 24.78 -34.64
CA ALA A 188 -8.79 24.06 -34.72
C ALA A 188 -9.70 24.30 -33.51
N TYR A 189 -9.13 24.62 -32.35
CA TYR A 189 -9.89 24.75 -31.09
C TYR A 189 -9.66 26.10 -30.38
N ASN A 190 -8.83 26.99 -30.93
CA ASN A 190 -8.44 28.25 -30.29
C ASN A 190 -7.83 28.05 -28.88
N ILE A 191 -7.07 26.96 -28.70
CA ILE A 191 -6.41 26.62 -27.44
C ILE A 191 -4.91 26.82 -27.58
N ARG A 192 -4.36 27.75 -26.79
CA ARG A 192 -2.90 27.93 -26.66
C ARG A 192 -2.40 27.12 -25.46
N LEU A 193 -1.71 26.02 -25.74
CA LEU A 193 -1.13 25.16 -24.71
C LEU A 193 -0.10 25.95 -23.88
N GLN A 194 -0.22 25.90 -22.55
CA GLN A 194 0.67 26.59 -21.62
C GLN A 194 1.97 25.81 -21.43
N TYR A 195 1.91 24.48 -21.54
CA TYR A 195 3.02 23.57 -21.29
C TYR A 195 3.28 22.67 -22.51
N PRO A 196 3.63 23.26 -23.68
CA PRO A 196 3.80 22.51 -24.92
C PRO A 196 4.94 21.48 -24.87
N ASP A 197 5.85 21.59 -23.90
CA ASP A 197 6.99 20.68 -23.75
C ASP A 197 6.69 19.47 -22.85
N LEU A 198 5.48 19.37 -22.31
CA LEU A 198 5.05 18.18 -21.58
C LEU A 198 4.94 16.96 -22.51
N PRO A 199 5.16 15.74 -21.99
CA PRO A 199 4.85 14.52 -22.71
C PRO A 199 3.42 14.49 -23.22
N LEU A 200 3.23 14.01 -24.43
CA LEU A 200 1.90 13.83 -25.01
C LEU A 200 1.33 12.47 -24.62
N ALA A 201 0.02 12.37 -24.47
CA ALA A 201 -0.66 11.11 -24.20
C ALA A 201 -1.13 10.48 -25.52
N LEU A 202 -0.68 9.25 -25.80
CA LEU A 202 -1.20 8.41 -26.87
C LEU A 202 -2.43 7.66 -26.34
N MET A 203 -3.54 7.72 -27.07
CA MET A 203 -4.78 7.04 -26.71
C MET A 203 -4.88 5.67 -27.36
N THR A 204 -5.62 4.76 -26.73
CA THR A 204 -5.95 3.44 -27.33
C THR A 204 -6.88 3.57 -28.54
N LYS A 205 -7.72 4.62 -28.59
CA LYS A 205 -8.69 4.88 -29.66
C LYS A 205 -7.97 5.13 -31.00
N GLY A 206 -8.33 4.36 -32.02
CA GLY A 206 -7.78 4.43 -33.38
C GLY A 206 -6.59 3.50 -33.62
N LYS A 207 -5.96 2.95 -32.57
CA LYS A 207 -4.75 2.12 -32.67
C LYS A 207 -4.96 0.87 -33.53
N ALA A 208 -6.11 0.21 -33.40
CA ALA A 208 -6.47 -0.96 -34.20
C ALA A 208 -6.66 -0.63 -35.70
N GLN A 209 -6.97 0.63 -36.01
CA GLN A 209 -7.15 1.13 -37.37
C GLN A 209 -5.91 1.89 -37.88
N GLY A 210 -4.76 1.75 -37.22
CA GLY A 210 -3.51 2.45 -37.58
C GLY A 210 -3.52 3.96 -37.31
N LYS A 211 -4.57 4.51 -36.69
CA LYS A 211 -4.69 5.94 -36.36
C LYS A 211 -4.18 6.19 -34.94
N MET A 212 -3.13 7.00 -34.82
CA MET A 212 -2.55 7.36 -33.53
C MET A 212 -3.20 8.65 -33.01
N THR A 213 -4.17 8.53 -32.10
CA THR A 213 -4.76 9.71 -31.45
C THR A 213 -3.83 10.18 -30.33
N VAL A 214 -3.26 11.37 -30.47
CA VAL A 214 -2.31 11.97 -29.52
C VAL A 214 -2.86 13.28 -29.00
N LEU A 215 -2.92 13.45 -27.67
CA LEU A 215 -3.48 14.63 -27.02
C LEU A 215 -2.50 15.18 -25.96
N SER A 216 -2.54 16.50 -25.73
CA SER A 216 -1.79 17.13 -24.62
C SER A 216 -2.38 16.73 -23.27
N MET A 217 -1.54 16.55 -22.25
CA MET A 217 -1.99 16.34 -20.86
C MET A 217 -2.81 17.51 -20.29
N GLU A 218 -2.73 18.69 -20.91
CA GLU A 218 -3.47 19.88 -20.49
C GLU A 218 -4.97 19.78 -20.78
N VAL A 219 -5.36 19.04 -21.83
CA VAL A 219 -6.76 18.95 -22.26
C VAL A 219 -7.48 17.70 -21.75
N LEU A 220 -6.82 16.92 -20.87
CA LEU A 220 -7.30 15.65 -20.35
C LEU A 220 -7.58 15.75 -18.85
N THR A 221 -8.71 15.20 -18.42
CA THR A 221 -9.07 15.06 -17.00
C THR A 221 -9.30 13.58 -16.68
N ILE A 222 -8.78 13.08 -15.56
CA ILE A 222 -9.00 11.71 -15.10
C ILE A 222 -10.48 11.53 -14.75
N GLN A 223 -11.10 10.43 -15.16
CA GLN A 223 -12.49 10.16 -14.82
C GLN A 223 -12.68 9.89 -13.31
N PRO A 224 -13.85 10.22 -12.73
CA PRO A 224 -14.14 9.88 -11.35
C PRO A 224 -14.16 8.36 -11.15
N ASN A 225 -13.78 7.92 -9.95
CA ASN A 225 -13.73 6.50 -9.55
C ASN A 225 -12.76 5.64 -10.37
N GLU A 226 -11.73 6.23 -11.00
CA GLU A 226 -10.64 5.47 -11.59
C GLU A 226 -9.79 4.79 -10.51
N ARG A 227 -9.74 3.46 -10.52
CA ARG A 227 -9.06 2.68 -9.49
C ARG A 227 -7.54 2.89 -9.53
N TYR A 228 -6.95 3.21 -8.39
CA TYR A 228 -5.49 3.17 -8.20
C TYR A 228 -5.07 1.73 -7.83
N ALA A 229 -4.50 1.01 -8.79
CA ALA A 229 -4.15 -0.41 -8.64
C ALA A 229 -2.69 -0.66 -8.20
N TYR A 230 -1.90 0.39 -7.99
CA TYR A 230 -0.49 0.28 -7.63
C TYR A 230 -0.29 0.21 -6.12
N LYS A 231 0.85 -0.34 -5.72
CA LYS A 231 1.26 -0.32 -4.30
C LYS A 231 1.38 1.13 -3.84
N MET A 232 0.66 1.45 -2.76
CA MET A 232 0.77 2.75 -2.09
C MET A 232 2.18 2.92 -1.53
N ASP A 233 2.67 4.16 -1.56
CA ASP A 233 3.86 4.52 -0.79
C ASP A 233 3.53 4.49 0.72
N GLU A 234 4.53 4.72 1.57
CA GLU A 234 4.36 4.57 3.01
C GLU A 234 3.57 5.72 3.65
N ARG A 235 3.61 6.91 3.04
CA ARG A 235 2.79 8.05 3.47
C ARG A 235 1.32 7.76 3.15
N GLN A 236 1.05 7.32 1.93
CA GLN A 236 -0.28 6.89 1.48
C GLN A 236 -0.78 5.71 2.32
N THR A 237 0.07 4.72 2.62
CA THR A 237 -0.29 3.57 3.46
C THR A 237 -0.62 4.01 4.89
N SER A 238 0.17 4.90 5.48
CA SER A 238 -0.10 5.48 6.80
C SER A 238 -1.43 6.25 6.82
N ASN A 239 -1.68 7.07 5.81
CA ASN A 239 -2.92 7.82 5.63
C ASN A 239 -4.11 6.89 5.42
N MET A 240 -3.96 5.81 4.64
CA MET A 240 -4.99 4.79 4.45
C MET A 240 -5.32 4.08 5.76
N ILE A 241 -4.31 3.75 6.58
CA ILE A 241 -4.56 3.14 7.89
C ILE A 241 -5.39 4.09 8.76
N LYS A 242 -5.03 5.38 8.82
CA LYS A 242 -5.80 6.38 9.58
C LYS A 242 -7.24 6.48 9.09
N PHE A 243 -7.46 6.41 7.78
CA PHE A 243 -8.78 6.44 7.16
C PHE A 243 -9.59 5.15 7.43
N ALA A 244 -8.94 3.99 7.40
CA ALA A 244 -9.56 2.68 7.53
C ALA A 244 -9.88 2.29 8.99
N VAL A 245 -9.07 2.76 9.95
CA VAL A 245 -9.26 2.48 11.37
C VAL A 245 -10.52 3.17 11.86
N THR A 246 -11.47 2.36 12.32
CA THR A 246 -12.74 2.81 12.88
C THR A 246 -13.04 1.97 14.11
N ALA A 247 -13.57 2.62 15.15
CA ALA A 247 -14.04 1.92 16.34
C ALA A 247 -15.24 1.00 15.97
N PRO A 248 -15.48 -0.11 16.69
CA PRO A 248 -16.54 -1.06 16.34
C PRO A 248 -17.91 -0.42 16.13
N ALA A 249 -18.33 0.52 16.99
CA ALA A 249 -19.62 1.22 16.86
C ALA A 249 -19.72 2.02 15.55
N GLU A 250 -18.67 2.77 15.19
CA GLU A 250 -18.62 3.53 13.93
C GLU A 250 -18.52 2.61 12.71
N ARG A 251 -17.83 1.47 12.84
CA ARG A 251 -17.81 0.45 11.79
C ARG A 251 -19.20 -0.12 11.54
N TYR A 252 -19.97 -0.40 12.60
CA TYR A 252 -21.35 -0.85 12.47
C TYR A 252 -22.23 0.17 11.75
N LYS A 253 -22.16 1.45 12.11
CA LYS A 253 -22.90 2.52 11.40
C LYS A 253 -22.54 2.55 9.91
N ALA A 254 -21.27 2.40 9.58
CA ALA A 254 -20.82 2.36 8.19
C ALA A 254 -21.31 1.10 7.43
N ILE A 255 -21.45 -0.05 8.11
CA ILE A 255 -22.07 -1.26 7.56
C ILE A 255 -23.55 -1.02 7.28
N GLU A 256 -24.29 -0.43 8.22
CA GLU A 256 -25.72 -0.09 8.03
C GLU A 256 -25.91 0.84 6.83
N HIS A 257 -25.08 1.89 6.70
CA HIS A 257 -25.09 2.75 5.52
C HIS A 257 -24.79 1.99 4.22
N GLY A 258 -23.88 1.02 4.27
CA GLY A 258 -23.60 0.11 3.15
C GLY A 258 -24.82 -0.73 2.77
N LEU A 259 -25.58 -1.24 3.75
CA LEU A 259 -26.82 -2.00 3.52
C LEU A 259 -27.92 -1.11 2.92
N GLU A 260 -28.06 0.13 3.39
CA GLU A 260 -28.96 1.13 2.80
C GLU A 260 -28.60 1.44 1.35
N MET A 261 -27.30 1.49 1.02
CA MET A 261 -26.83 1.67 -0.35
C MET A 261 -27.16 0.46 -1.23
N LEU A 262 -27.02 -0.77 -0.71
CA LEU A 262 -27.35 -1.98 -1.48
C LEU A 262 -28.85 -2.11 -1.78
N LYS A 263 -29.73 -1.59 -0.91
CA LYS A 263 -31.19 -1.61 -1.08
C LYS A 263 -31.75 -3.00 -1.40
N TRP A 264 -31.34 -4.03 -0.67
CA TRP A 264 -31.75 -5.43 -0.91
C TRP A 264 -33.28 -5.61 -1.05
N ASP A 265 -34.06 -4.94 -0.19
CA ASP A 265 -35.54 -5.05 -0.17
C ASP A 265 -36.19 -4.51 -1.46
N ALA A 266 -35.50 -3.61 -2.17
CA ALA A 266 -35.96 -2.99 -3.41
C ALA A 266 -35.17 -3.47 -4.64
N ASP A 267 -34.37 -4.53 -4.50
CA ASP A 267 -33.56 -5.07 -5.59
C ASP A 267 -34.45 -5.86 -6.58
N PRO A 268 -34.54 -5.42 -7.86
CA PRO A 268 -35.42 -6.07 -8.83
C PRO A 268 -34.96 -7.49 -9.17
N VAL A 269 -33.65 -7.76 -9.11
CA VAL A 269 -33.10 -9.08 -9.41
C VAL A 269 -33.41 -10.02 -8.24
N HIS A 270 -33.27 -9.57 -7.00
CA HIS A 270 -33.65 -10.38 -5.83
C HIS A 270 -35.13 -10.77 -5.89
N LYS A 271 -36.03 -9.81 -6.19
CA LYS A 271 -37.46 -10.05 -6.32
C LYS A 271 -37.79 -11.05 -7.43
N THR A 272 -37.12 -10.96 -8.58
CA THR A 272 -37.33 -11.86 -9.71
C THR A 272 -37.02 -13.32 -9.35
N PHE A 273 -36.00 -13.54 -8.52
CA PHE A 273 -35.58 -14.87 -8.08
C PHE A 273 -36.15 -15.29 -6.72
N GLY A 274 -37.07 -14.50 -6.14
CA GLY A 274 -37.67 -14.80 -4.83
C GLY A 274 -36.66 -14.84 -3.69
N VAL A 275 -35.53 -14.12 -3.80
CA VAL A 275 -34.49 -14.09 -2.78
C VAL A 275 -34.80 -13.01 -1.76
N GLU A 276 -34.95 -13.41 -0.51
CA GLU A 276 -35.08 -12.50 0.62
C GLU A 276 -33.86 -12.60 1.53
N ILE A 277 -33.34 -11.45 1.96
CA ILE A 277 -32.14 -11.38 2.80
C ILE A 277 -32.52 -10.67 4.09
N SER A 278 -32.42 -11.39 5.21
CA SER A 278 -32.63 -10.79 6.52
C SER A 278 -31.58 -9.71 6.79
N ARG A 279 -32.05 -8.53 7.24
CA ARG A 279 -31.20 -7.45 7.75
C ARG A 279 -30.75 -7.67 9.19
N ALA A 280 -31.30 -8.68 9.86
CA ALA A 280 -30.94 -8.99 11.24
C ALA A 280 -29.50 -9.53 11.32
N LYS A 281 -28.74 -9.04 12.30
CA LYS A 281 -27.38 -9.49 12.55
C LYS A 281 -27.41 -10.90 13.10
N THR A 282 -26.53 -11.75 12.57
CA THR A 282 -26.31 -13.08 13.12
C THR A 282 -25.70 -12.98 14.52
N VAL A 283 -26.40 -13.55 15.51
CA VAL A 283 -25.90 -13.68 16.88
C VAL A 283 -25.27 -15.05 17.04
N VAL A 284 -24.07 -15.09 17.62
CA VAL A 284 -23.32 -16.34 17.86
C VAL A 284 -22.75 -16.35 19.27
N ASP A 285 -22.70 -17.53 19.89
CA ASP A 285 -22.04 -17.71 21.18
C ASP A 285 -20.52 -17.66 21.02
N ALA A 286 -19.87 -16.83 21.84
CA ALA A 286 -18.42 -16.69 21.85
C ALA A 286 -17.86 -17.15 23.21
N ARG A 287 -16.62 -17.68 23.20
CA ARG A 287 -15.89 -18.07 24.42
C ARG A 287 -14.61 -17.26 24.55
N LEU A 288 -14.35 -16.75 25.75
CA LEU A 288 -13.09 -16.10 26.09
C LEU A 288 -12.07 -17.15 26.53
N ILE A 289 -10.99 -17.33 25.75
CA ILE A 289 -9.92 -18.26 26.08
C ILE A 289 -8.99 -17.63 27.12
N THR A 290 -8.60 -18.41 28.13
CA THR A 290 -7.63 -17.97 29.16
C THR A 290 -6.28 -17.64 28.52
N ALA A 291 -5.77 -16.44 28.78
CA ALA A 291 -4.47 -16.02 28.28
C ALA A 291 -3.34 -16.78 29.01
N PRO A 292 -2.32 -17.30 28.28
CA PRO A 292 -1.18 -17.96 28.90
C PRO A 292 -0.32 -16.95 29.68
N LYS A 293 0.48 -17.45 30.62
CA LYS A 293 1.49 -16.62 31.30
C LYS A 293 2.69 -16.49 30.37
N VAL A 294 3.32 -15.32 30.35
CA VAL A 294 4.51 -15.07 29.53
C VAL A 294 5.73 -15.11 30.44
N GLN A 295 6.53 -16.15 30.30
CA GLN A 295 7.74 -16.37 31.08
C GLN A 295 8.95 -15.71 30.43
N PHE A 296 9.71 -14.98 31.25
CA PHE A 296 10.99 -14.36 30.89
C PHE A 296 12.13 -15.00 31.69
N GLY A 297 13.38 -14.61 31.40
CA GLY A 297 14.55 -15.07 32.18
C GLY A 297 14.58 -14.46 33.59
N THR A 298 13.96 -13.29 33.74
CA THR A 298 13.64 -12.67 35.03
C THR A 298 12.36 -11.90 34.87
N GLY A 299 11.43 -12.03 35.81
CA GLY A 299 10.16 -11.29 35.87
C GLY A 299 9.14 -11.74 34.81
N ASP A 300 8.04 -12.37 35.22
CA ASP A 300 7.02 -12.83 34.27
C ASP A 300 5.99 -11.75 33.92
N ALA A 301 5.22 -11.98 32.86
CA ALA A 301 4.06 -11.16 32.50
C ALA A 301 2.74 -11.95 32.48
N LYS A 302 1.66 -11.27 32.82
CA LYS A 302 0.29 -11.79 32.77
C LYS A 302 -0.53 -10.89 31.83
N PRO A 303 -0.71 -11.26 30.55
CA PRO A 303 -1.37 -10.40 29.56
C PRO A 303 -2.86 -10.11 29.85
N GLY A 304 -3.51 -10.98 30.63
CA GLY A 304 -4.93 -10.91 30.94
C GLY A 304 -5.79 -10.86 29.68
N THR A 305 -6.91 -10.15 29.73
CA THR A 305 -7.83 -9.97 28.60
C THR A 305 -7.32 -9.00 27.54
N SER A 306 -6.37 -8.12 27.91
CA SER A 306 -5.81 -7.11 27.00
C SER A 306 -4.80 -7.67 26.00
N GLY A 307 -4.22 -8.84 26.30
CA GLY A 307 -3.13 -9.42 25.52
C GLY A 307 -1.84 -8.59 25.53
N ARG A 308 -1.66 -7.68 26.49
CA ARG A 308 -0.55 -6.71 26.54
C ARG A 308 0.30 -6.86 27.80
N TRP A 309 1.59 -6.56 27.66
CA TRP A 309 2.55 -6.44 28.76
C TRP A 309 3.69 -5.50 28.37
N ASP A 310 4.50 -5.08 29.35
CA ASP A 310 5.73 -4.32 29.13
C ASP A 310 6.97 -5.12 29.55
N LEU A 311 8.15 -4.56 29.29
CA LEU A 311 9.45 -5.16 29.63
C LEU A 311 10.05 -4.62 30.94
N LYS A 312 9.31 -3.80 31.71
CA LYS A 312 9.82 -3.23 32.95
C LYS A 312 10.06 -4.34 33.98
N GLY A 313 11.25 -4.34 34.57
CA GLY A 313 11.70 -5.37 35.51
C GLY A 313 11.94 -6.75 34.89
N LYS A 314 11.98 -6.87 33.55
CA LYS A 314 12.11 -8.16 32.87
C LYS A 314 13.43 -8.29 32.11
N LYS A 315 14.01 -9.50 32.16
CA LYS A 315 15.20 -9.88 31.38
C LYS A 315 14.84 -10.94 30.35
N PHE A 316 15.49 -10.91 29.20
CA PHE A 316 15.27 -11.87 28.14
C PHE A 316 15.52 -13.30 28.63
N LEU A 317 14.70 -14.25 28.15
CA LEU A 317 14.76 -15.67 28.50
C LEU A 317 16.14 -16.26 28.23
N THR A 318 16.68 -16.02 27.05
CA THR A 318 18.08 -16.32 26.74
C THR A 318 18.74 -15.10 26.11
N PRO A 319 19.93 -14.69 26.57
CA PRO A 319 20.68 -13.60 25.97
C PRO A 319 21.29 -14.03 24.63
N ASN A 320 21.91 -13.08 23.92
CA ASN A 320 22.71 -13.38 22.73
C ASN A 320 23.79 -14.44 23.01
N THR A 321 24.05 -15.28 22.00
CA THR A 321 24.92 -16.47 22.11
C THR A 321 26.37 -16.11 22.40
N ALA A 322 26.87 -15.03 21.79
CA ALA A 322 28.20 -14.49 22.03
C ALA A 322 28.12 -12.99 22.38
N PRO A 323 28.96 -12.46 23.29
CA PRO A 323 29.01 -11.03 23.58
C PRO A 323 29.16 -10.18 22.31
N LEU A 324 28.45 -9.06 22.26
CA LEU A 324 28.53 -8.13 21.14
C LEU A 324 29.86 -7.36 21.19
N LYS A 325 30.77 -7.67 20.26
CA LYS A 325 32.14 -7.16 20.17
C LYS A 325 32.42 -6.46 18.84
N SER A 326 32.16 -7.11 17.71
CA SER A 326 32.39 -6.57 16.37
C SER A 326 31.06 -6.13 15.76
N TRP A 327 30.78 -4.83 15.77
CA TRP A 327 29.54 -4.29 15.20
C TRP A 327 29.72 -2.84 14.74
N GLY A 328 28.91 -2.44 13.76
CA GLY A 328 29.04 -1.15 13.09
C GLY A 328 27.71 -0.41 12.95
N VAL A 329 27.79 0.91 12.87
CA VAL A 329 26.66 1.83 12.67
C VAL A 329 26.96 2.70 11.45
N CYS A 330 26.12 2.60 10.42
CA CYS A 330 26.13 3.50 9.27
C CYS A 330 24.94 4.46 9.36
N VAL A 331 25.21 5.76 9.19
CA VAL A 331 24.19 6.80 9.17
C VAL A 331 24.03 7.33 7.76
N VAL A 332 22.81 7.27 7.24
CA VAL A 332 22.47 7.73 5.89
C VAL A 332 21.99 9.18 5.95
N PRO A 333 22.61 10.11 5.21
CA PRO A 333 22.22 11.52 5.22
C PRO A 333 20.83 11.73 4.61
N GLY A 334 20.13 12.77 5.04
CA GLY A 334 18.81 13.10 4.51
C GLY A 334 18.86 13.72 3.12
N ARG A 335 17.80 13.51 2.32
CA ARG A 335 17.69 14.00 0.91
C ARG A 335 17.85 15.51 0.72
N ARG A 336 17.73 16.31 1.78
CA ARG A 336 17.89 17.79 1.74
C ARG A 336 19.21 18.27 2.37
N GLY A 337 20.23 17.41 2.44
CA GLY A 337 21.53 17.77 3.02
C GLY A 337 21.54 17.88 4.55
N GLY A 338 20.46 17.50 5.22
CA GLY A 338 20.44 17.37 6.68
C GLY A 338 21.41 16.28 7.09
N LYS A 339 22.47 16.68 7.81
CA LYS A 339 23.46 15.76 8.37
C LYS A 339 22.99 15.35 9.77
N PRO A 340 22.68 14.07 9.99
CA PRO A 340 22.43 13.55 11.33
C PRO A 340 23.57 13.92 12.29
N ASP A 341 23.24 14.55 13.41
CA ASP A 341 24.24 14.92 14.42
C ASP A 341 24.88 13.67 15.03
N ARG A 342 26.21 13.59 14.96
CA ARG A 342 27.00 12.48 15.50
C ARG A 342 26.83 12.36 17.02
N SER A 343 26.69 13.47 17.74
CA SER A 343 26.49 13.47 19.19
C SER A 343 25.17 12.79 19.58
N VAL A 344 24.11 13.05 18.82
CA VAL A 344 22.78 12.45 18.99
C VAL A 344 22.84 10.94 18.76
N VAL A 345 23.53 10.50 17.70
CA VAL A 345 23.70 9.08 17.41
C VAL A 345 24.54 8.40 18.49
N GLN A 346 25.60 9.04 18.97
CA GLN A 346 26.44 8.52 20.04
C GLN A 346 25.66 8.36 21.36
N ASN A 347 24.85 9.36 21.72
CA ASN A 347 23.96 9.28 22.88
C ASN A 347 22.99 8.09 22.77
N PHE A 348 22.39 7.90 21.59
CA PHE A 348 21.53 6.75 21.35
C PHE A 348 22.26 5.42 21.49
N ILE A 349 23.49 5.30 20.96
CA ILE A 349 24.31 4.08 21.09
C ILE A 349 24.59 3.77 22.56
N THR A 350 24.96 4.78 23.35
CA THR A 350 25.21 4.63 24.79
C THR A 350 23.96 4.10 25.51
N GLU A 351 22.80 4.73 25.29
CA GLU A 351 21.55 4.29 25.91
C GLU A 351 21.10 2.92 25.39
N PHE A 352 21.31 2.62 24.11
CA PHE A 352 21.06 1.29 23.54
C PHE A 352 21.86 0.20 24.24
N CYS A 353 23.18 0.39 24.42
CA CYS A 353 24.02 -0.58 25.10
C CYS A 353 23.60 -0.76 26.57
N LYS A 354 23.27 0.32 27.26
CA LYS A 354 22.79 0.30 28.65
C LYS A 354 21.47 -0.46 28.78
N VAL A 355 20.47 -0.13 27.97
CA VAL A 355 19.16 -0.81 27.99
C VAL A 355 19.31 -2.28 27.58
N TYR A 356 20.13 -2.59 26.58
CA TYR A 356 20.34 -3.98 26.15
C TYR A 356 20.96 -4.83 27.28
N LYS A 357 21.96 -4.30 27.98
CA LYS A 357 22.52 -4.93 29.19
C LYS A 357 21.48 -5.08 30.31
N SER A 358 20.61 -4.09 30.51
CA SER A 358 19.56 -4.15 31.53
C SER A 358 18.56 -5.30 31.30
N HIS A 359 18.30 -5.64 30.03
CA HIS A 359 17.49 -6.80 29.65
C HIS A 359 18.27 -8.13 29.61
N GLY A 360 19.54 -8.14 30.05
CA GLY A 360 20.38 -9.34 30.10
C GLY A 360 21.27 -9.57 28.88
N GLY A 361 21.23 -8.69 27.87
CA GLY A 361 22.11 -8.76 26.71
C GLY A 361 23.58 -8.60 27.09
N LYS A 362 24.46 -9.35 26.43
CA LYS A 362 25.91 -9.31 26.65
C LYS A 362 26.56 -8.40 25.61
N VAL A 363 27.18 -7.31 26.06
CA VAL A 363 27.90 -6.34 25.20
C VAL A 363 29.30 -6.12 25.76
N GLU A 364 30.30 -6.52 24.96
CA GLU A 364 31.73 -6.34 25.26
C GLU A 364 32.20 -4.97 24.75
N ASN A 365 31.85 -4.63 23.50
CA ASN A 365 32.22 -3.36 22.89
C ASN A 365 31.03 -2.40 22.82
N THR A 366 31.11 -1.28 23.54
CA THR A 366 30.10 -0.20 23.53
C THR A 366 30.40 0.92 22.53
N THR A 367 31.55 0.87 21.85
CA THR A 367 32.00 1.85 20.85
C THR A 367 32.08 1.19 19.47
N PRO A 368 30.94 1.01 18.78
CA PRO A 368 30.92 0.40 17.46
C PRO A 368 31.71 1.20 16.43
N GLU A 369 31.99 0.59 15.28
CA GLU A 369 32.50 1.34 14.15
C GLU A 369 31.43 2.30 13.62
N PHE A 370 31.80 3.55 13.33
CA PHE A 370 30.88 4.57 12.89
C PHE A 370 31.23 5.02 11.47
N SER A 371 30.24 4.98 10.57
CA SER A 371 30.41 5.37 9.18
C SER A 371 29.26 6.28 8.72
N LEU A 372 29.57 7.24 7.83
CA LEU A 372 28.57 8.03 7.13
C LEU A 372 28.41 7.46 5.73
N ALA A 373 27.18 7.20 5.31
CA ALA A 373 26.92 6.75 3.95
C ALA A 373 27.32 7.85 2.95
N ALA A 374 27.98 7.44 1.87
CA ALA A 374 28.39 8.31 0.77
C ALA A 374 27.86 7.77 -0.56
N GLY A 375 27.46 8.68 -1.45
CA GLY A 375 26.82 8.34 -2.73
C GLY A 375 25.46 7.66 -2.58
N ASP A 376 24.87 7.23 -3.69
CA ASP A 376 23.52 6.63 -3.74
C ASP A 376 23.53 5.08 -3.83
N ASP A 377 24.71 4.46 -3.89
CA ASP A 377 24.84 3.01 -3.96
C ASP A 377 24.72 2.37 -2.57
N VAL A 378 23.48 1.99 -2.24
CA VAL A 378 23.13 1.28 -1.01
C VAL A 378 23.96 0.00 -0.79
N GLY A 379 24.35 -0.69 -1.86
CA GLY A 379 25.18 -1.90 -1.76
C GLY A 379 26.60 -1.59 -1.29
N GLN A 380 27.16 -0.45 -1.71
CA GLN A 380 28.47 0.02 -1.27
C GLN A 380 28.46 0.42 0.20
N TRP A 381 27.39 1.06 0.70
CA TRP A 381 27.29 1.41 2.13
C TRP A 381 27.45 0.19 3.03
N VAL A 382 26.82 -0.93 2.67
CA VAL A 382 26.93 -2.20 3.42
C VAL A 382 28.33 -2.77 3.31
N THR A 383 28.91 -2.80 2.10
CA THR A 383 30.27 -3.28 1.85
C THR A 383 31.30 -2.51 2.68
N MET A 384 31.22 -1.18 2.66
CA MET A 384 32.13 -0.29 3.39
C MET A 384 32.03 -0.51 4.89
N LEU A 385 30.81 -0.50 5.44
CA LEU A 385 30.62 -0.71 6.88
C LEU A 385 31.09 -2.09 7.32
N TRP A 386 30.82 -3.13 6.53
CA TRP A 386 31.27 -4.50 6.82
C TRP A 386 32.80 -4.58 6.88
N ASN A 387 33.50 -4.05 5.87
CA ASN A 387 34.96 -4.02 5.82
C ASN A 387 35.56 -3.20 6.97
N GLN A 388 35.07 -1.98 7.19
CA GLN A 388 35.55 -1.08 8.25
C GLN A 388 35.40 -1.71 9.64
N THR A 389 34.22 -2.28 9.91
CA THR A 389 33.93 -2.96 11.18
C THR A 389 34.82 -4.19 11.36
N GLY A 390 34.94 -5.02 10.32
CA GLY A 390 35.75 -6.23 10.34
C GLY A 390 37.24 -5.95 10.61
N ASN A 391 37.79 -4.98 9.89
CA ASN A 391 39.19 -4.58 10.01
C ASN A 391 39.50 -3.95 11.37
N LYS A 392 38.63 -3.04 11.85
CA LYS A 392 38.86 -2.34 13.13
C LYS A 392 38.90 -3.27 14.33
N PHE A 393 38.02 -4.27 14.36
CA PHE A 393 37.90 -5.19 15.49
C PHE A 393 38.60 -6.53 15.26
N ASN A 394 39.30 -6.67 14.12
CA ASN A 394 39.96 -7.89 13.67
C ASN A 394 39.07 -9.14 13.82
N ALA A 395 37.79 -8.99 13.51
CA ALA A 395 36.75 -10.00 13.74
C ALA A 395 35.55 -9.76 12.84
N ARG A 396 34.95 -10.83 12.31
CA ARG A 396 33.75 -10.74 11.47
C ARG A 396 32.63 -9.95 12.19
N PRO A 397 32.01 -8.96 11.53
CA PRO A 397 30.90 -8.21 12.13
C PRO A 397 29.74 -9.14 12.53
N GLN A 398 29.27 -8.99 13.78
CA GLN A 398 28.11 -9.68 14.35
C GLN A 398 26.80 -8.96 14.06
N LEU A 399 26.83 -7.63 13.93
CA LEU A 399 25.66 -6.79 13.68
C LEU A 399 26.05 -5.54 12.91
N LEU A 400 25.26 -5.20 11.88
CA LEU A 400 25.35 -3.92 11.18
C LEU A 400 24.06 -3.10 11.38
N VAL A 401 24.19 -1.89 11.91
CA VAL A 401 23.09 -0.98 12.16
C VAL A 401 23.06 0.10 11.09
N PHE A 402 21.86 0.38 10.53
CA PHE A 402 21.67 1.43 9.54
C PHE A 402 20.62 2.43 10.03
N ILE A 403 21.02 3.69 10.17
CA ILE A 403 20.14 4.79 10.58
C ILE A 403 19.71 5.54 9.31
N LEU A 404 18.43 5.41 8.98
CA LEU A 404 17.84 5.90 7.74
C LEU A 404 17.04 7.19 7.96
N PRO A 405 17.07 8.14 7.00
CA PRO A 405 16.35 9.40 7.11
C PRO A 405 14.85 9.26 6.82
N ASP A 406 14.49 8.26 6.02
CA ASP A 406 13.13 7.97 5.60
C ASP A 406 12.90 6.46 5.57
N LYS A 407 11.66 6.07 5.27
CA LYS A 407 11.23 4.68 5.28
C LYS A 407 11.40 3.99 3.90
N ASP A 408 12.17 4.56 2.97
CA ASP A 408 12.28 4.08 1.59
C ASP A 408 12.51 2.55 1.47
N SER A 409 11.48 1.87 0.95
CA SER A 409 11.45 0.40 0.87
C SER A 409 12.52 -0.20 -0.05
N ASN A 410 12.99 0.54 -1.07
CA ASN A 410 14.05 0.08 -1.96
C ASN A 410 15.40 0.12 -1.24
N THR A 411 15.70 1.21 -0.54
CA THR A 411 16.89 1.29 0.32
C THR A 411 16.90 0.20 1.38
N TYR A 412 15.79 0.01 2.10
CA TYR A 412 15.66 -1.06 3.10
C TYR A 412 15.89 -2.45 2.49
N GLY A 413 15.25 -2.74 1.36
CA GLY A 413 15.38 -4.03 0.67
C GLY A 413 16.81 -4.30 0.19
N ARG A 414 17.52 -3.29 -0.32
CA ARG A 414 18.91 -3.41 -0.75
C ARG A 414 19.88 -3.64 0.42
N ILE A 415 19.69 -2.93 1.54
CA ILE A 415 20.47 -3.18 2.77
C ILE A 415 20.28 -4.62 3.23
N LYS A 416 19.04 -5.09 3.27
CA LYS A 416 18.69 -6.45 3.68
C LYS A 416 19.32 -7.49 2.78
N ARG A 417 19.13 -7.36 1.46
CA ARG A 417 19.72 -8.27 0.47
C ARG A 417 21.24 -8.31 0.56
N SER A 418 21.90 -7.16 0.67
CA SER A 418 23.37 -7.11 0.75
C SER A 418 23.86 -7.70 2.07
N GLY A 419 23.32 -7.29 3.22
CA GLY A 419 23.76 -7.80 4.52
C GLY A 419 23.51 -9.30 4.68
N GLU A 420 22.30 -9.76 4.40
CA GLU A 420 21.86 -11.13 4.71
C GLU A 420 22.27 -12.13 3.62
N CYS A 421 22.17 -11.77 2.33
CA CYS A 421 22.50 -12.70 1.24
C CYS A 421 23.96 -12.64 0.79
N ARG A 422 24.60 -11.45 0.78
CA ARG A 422 25.98 -11.30 0.28
C ARG A 422 27.02 -11.52 1.38
N TYR A 423 26.81 -10.93 2.56
CA TYR A 423 27.78 -10.95 3.66
C TYR A 423 27.41 -11.91 4.79
N GLY A 424 26.19 -12.45 4.81
CA GLY A 424 25.71 -13.33 5.88
C GLY A 424 25.82 -12.68 7.26
N VAL A 425 25.50 -11.39 7.38
CA VAL A 425 25.49 -10.63 8.63
C VAL A 425 24.11 -10.07 8.90
N VAL A 426 23.64 -10.20 10.14
CA VAL A 426 22.35 -9.64 10.53
C VAL A 426 22.42 -8.11 10.57
N SER A 427 21.36 -7.47 10.09
CA SER A 427 21.27 -6.01 10.05
C SER A 427 20.06 -5.47 10.82
N GLN A 428 20.22 -4.28 11.42
CA GLN A 428 19.13 -3.56 12.10
C GLN A 428 19.00 -2.14 11.53
N CYS A 429 17.91 -1.89 10.82
CA CYS A 429 17.56 -0.55 10.33
C CYS A 429 16.72 0.21 11.37
N MET A 430 16.97 1.51 11.51
CA MET A 430 16.22 2.41 12.40
C MET A 430 15.98 3.74 11.70
N GLN A 431 14.90 4.44 12.04
CA GLN A 431 14.65 5.78 11.53
C GLN A 431 15.37 6.81 12.41
N TYR A 432 16.04 7.79 11.79
CA TYR A 432 16.74 8.85 12.51
C TYR A 432 15.82 9.59 13.49
N ALA A 433 14.56 9.80 13.14
CA ALA A 433 13.57 10.43 14.02
C ALA A 433 13.36 9.68 15.35
N HIS A 434 13.53 8.36 15.40
CA HIS A 434 13.45 7.59 16.65
C HIS A 434 14.77 7.58 17.40
N VAL A 435 15.90 7.58 16.69
CA VAL A 435 17.24 7.73 17.27
C VAL A 435 17.35 9.07 18.00
N GLN A 436 16.91 10.15 17.34
CA GLN A 436 16.93 11.50 17.91
C GLN A 436 16.09 11.63 19.19
N LYS A 437 14.92 10.97 19.23
CA LYS A 437 14.05 10.99 20.42
C LYS A 437 14.58 10.15 21.58
N CYS A 438 15.47 9.18 21.32
CA CYS A 438 16.10 8.31 22.31
C CYS A 438 15.14 7.73 23.37
N GLN A 439 13.93 7.32 22.97
CA GLN A 439 12.91 6.84 23.91
C GLN A 439 13.21 5.42 24.40
N GLY A 440 13.26 5.22 25.72
CA GLY A 440 13.58 3.91 26.33
C GLY A 440 12.69 2.76 25.88
N GLN A 441 11.38 2.98 25.68
CA GLN A 441 10.47 1.96 25.16
C GLN A 441 10.81 1.54 23.72
N TYR A 442 11.20 2.49 22.87
CA TYR A 442 11.63 2.20 21.51
C TYR A 442 12.93 1.39 21.52
N ILE A 443 13.90 1.81 22.34
CA ILE A 443 15.18 1.10 22.51
C ILE A 443 14.94 -0.34 22.98
N SER A 444 14.10 -0.54 24.00
CA SER A 444 13.74 -1.87 24.52
C SER A 444 13.14 -2.76 23.42
N ASN A 445 12.25 -2.21 22.58
CA ASN A 445 11.68 -2.92 21.44
C ASN A 445 12.72 -3.27 20.35
N VAL A 446 13.71 -2.41 20.14
CA VAL A 446 14.86 -2.70 19.25
C VAL A 446 15.74 -3.79 19.86
N CYS A 447 16.00 -3.75 21.18
CA CYS A 447 16.78 -4.75 21.90
C CYS A 447 16.16 -6.15 21.77
N MET A 448 14.83 -6.30 21.83
CA MET A 448 14.19 -7.61 21.58
C MET A 448 14.56 -8.18 20.19
N LYS A 449 14.53 -7.32 19.16
CA LYS A 449 14.87 -7.72 17.77
C LYS A 449 16.35 -8.04 17.62
N VAL A 450 17.21 -7.26 18.25
CA VAL A 450 18.66 -7.50 18.23
C VAL A 450 19.01 -8.79 18.97
N ASN A 451 18.41 -9.05 20.14
CA ASN A 451 18.62 -10.30 20.87
C ASN A 451 18.26 -11.52 20.01
N ALA A 452 17.09 -11.50 19.38
CA ALA A 452 16.65 -12.57 18.48
C ALA A 452 17.61 -12.80 17.29
N LYS A 453 18.10 -11.72 16.68
CA LYS A 453 19.06 -11.80 15.57
C LYS A 453 20.43 -12.33 15.99
N LEU A 454 20.81 -12.14 17.24
CA LEU A 454 22.05 -12.64 17.84
C LEU A 454 21.86 -13.99 18.54
N GLY A 455 20.76 -14.70 18.24
CA GLY A 455 20.50 -16.07 18.70
C GLY A 455 19.87 -16.20 20.10
N GLY A 456 19.49 -15.10 20.74
CA GLY A 456 18.75 -15.10 22.00
C GLY A 456 17.24 -15.23 21.83
N SER A 457 16.53 -15.47 22.93
CA SER A 457 15.06 -15.56 22.98
C SER A 457 14.50 -14.59 24.00
N THR A 458 13.41 -13.90 23.66
CA THR A 458 12.84 -12.86 24.54
C THR A 458 12.04 -13.46 25.69
N ALA A 459 11.07 -14.34 25.39
CA ALA A 459 10.15 -14.94 26.35
C ALA A 459 9.53 -16.22 25.76
N ARG A 460 8.82 -17.00 26.58
CA ARG A 460 7.97 -18.13 26.14
C ARG A 460 6.60 -18.10 26.81
N ALA A 461 5.57 -18.63 26.15
CA ALA A 461 4.27 -18.85 26.76
C ALA A 461 4.30 -20.13 27.60
N ILE A 462 3.71 -20.08 28.81
CA ILE A 462 3.53 -21.22 29.72
C ILE A 462 2.11 -21.30 30.25
#